data_AF-A0A0G0FN60-F1
#
_entry.id   AF-A0A0G0FN60-F1
#
_cell.length_a   1.000
_cell.length_b   1.000
_cell.length_c   1.000
_cell.angle_alpha   90.00
_cell.angle_beta   90.00
_cell.angle_gamma   90.00
#
_symmetry.space_group_name_H-M   'P 1'
#
loop_
_entity.id
_entity.type
_entity.pdbx_description
1 polymer ?
#
loop_
_entity_poly.entity_id
_entity_poly.type
_entity_poly.pdbx_seq_one_letter_code
_entity_poly.pdbx_strand_id
1 'polypeptide(L)'
;MNTQTTILIKRTIEILNELGVKNFEIKDCSTPNTNAISIKLPTSEGVIQDYIEATSQENGKIKYLVRSKAFDFKDKYFDDLEEAVKNIVAAYIITILMNMKSEIRLVEKLGRTSAQIKHYLCL
;
A
#
# COMPACT_ATOMS: atom_id res chain seq x y z
N MET A 1 -6.75 16.65 15.09
CA MET A 1 -5.59 16.19 14.31
C MET A 1 -4.36 16.95 14.80
N ASN A 2 -3.31 16.24 15.23
CA ASN A 2 -2.06 16.90 15.64
C ASN A 2 -1.20 17.23 14.41
N THR A 3 -0.29 18.22 14.55
CA THR A 3 0.55 18.72 13.45
C THR A 3 1.42 17.64 12.81
N GLN A 4 1.91 16.67 13.60
CA GLN A 4 2.77 15.59 13.10
C GLN A 4 1.99 14.62 12.20
N THR A 5 0.76 14.26 12.57
CA THR A 5 -0.10 13.43 11.73
C THR A 5 -0.51 14.15 10.44
N THR A 6 -0.73 15.47 10.48
CA THR A 6 -0.99 16.24 9.25
C THR A 6 0.20 16.20 8.29
N ILE A 7 1.42 16.35 8.80
CA ILE A 7 2.65 16.23 8.00
C ILE A 7 2.78 14.81 7.43
N LEU A 8 2.54 13.78 8.25
CA LEU A 8 2.56 12.38 7.83
C LEU A 8 1.59 12.14 6.67
N ILE A 9 0.33 12.55 6.81
CA ILE A 9 -0.68 12.43 5.74
C ILE A 9 -0.21 13.13 4.47
N LYS A 10 0.19 14.41 4.56
CA LYS A 10 0.60 15.18 3.38
C LYS A 10 1.76 14.52 2.63
N ARG A 11 2.80 14.10 3.36
CA ARG A 11 3.97 13.44 2.77
C ARG A 11 3.61 12.10 2.14
N THR A 12 2.76 11.31 2.79
CA THR A 12 2.27 10.05 2.19
C THR A 12 1.50 10.28 0.90
N ILE A 13 0.64 11.31 0.82
CA ILE A 13 -0.07 11.69 -0.41
C ILE A 13 0.92 12.06 -1.52
N GLU A 14 1.93 12.87 -1.21
CA GLU A 14 2.98 13.27 -2.16
C GLU A 14 3.67 12.02 -2.75
N ILE A 15 4.14 11.11 -1.89
CA ILE A 15 4.83 9.88 -2.31
C ILE A 15 3.92 8.98 -3.17
N LEU A 16 2.65 8.78 -2.77
CA LEU A 16 1.72 7.95 -3.55
C LEU A 16 1.45 8.54 -4.94
N ASN A 17 1.34 9.87 -5.04
CA ASN A 17 1.19 10.56 -6.32
C ASN A 17 2.44 10.43 -7.20
N GLU A 18 3.64 10.58 -6.62
CA GLU A 18 4.91 10.38 -7.33
C GLU A 18 5.07 8.95 -7.86
N LEU A 19 4.57 7.96 -7.12
CA LEU A 19 4.52 6.55 -7.54
C LEU A 19 3.39 6.25 -8.55
N GLY A 20 2.58 7.25 -8.91
CA GLY A 20 1.48 7.09 -9.86
C GLY A 20 0.29 6.29 -9.32
N VAL A 21 0.20 6.09 -8.00
CA VAL A 21 -0.92 5.38 -7.37
C VAL A 21 -2.15 6.27 -7.43
N LYS A 22 -3.23 5.75 -8.02
CA LYS A 22 -4.51 6.45 -8.15
C LYS A 22 -5.56 5.79 -7.27
N ASN A 23 -6.60 6.53 -6.91
CA ASN A 23 -7.77 6.05 -6.17
C ASN A 23 -7.43 5.47 -4.78
N PHE A 24 -6.65 6.18 -3.97
CA PHE A 24 -6.35 5.80 -2.59
C PHE A 24 -7.18 6.62 -1.58
N GLU A 25 -7.41 6.06 -0.40
CA GLU A 25 -7.97 6.77 0.76
C GLU A 25 -6.94 6.76 1.89
N ILE A 26 -6.70 7.92 2.52
CA ILE A 26 -5.88 8.03 3.73
C ILE A 26 -6.76 8.51 4.87
N LYS A 27 -6.67 7.85 6.02
CA LYS A 27 -7.34 8.29 7.26
C LYS A 27 -6.34 8.57 8.36
N ASP A 28 -6.60 9.66 9.09
CA ASP A 28 -6.00 9.90 10.39
C ASP A 28 -6.45 8.78 11.36
N CYS A 29 -5.47 8.09 11.95
CA CYS A 29 -5.68 7.07 12.99
C CYS A 29 -4.90 7.42 14.26
N SER A 30 -4.49 8.68 14.42
CA SER A 30 -3.72 9.13 15.56
C SER A 30 -4.51 9.11 16.85
N THR A 31 -3.80 8.84 17.94
CA THR A 31 -4.29 8.99 19.31
C THR A 31 -3.50 10.12 19.98
N PRO A 32 -3.84 10.53 21.21
CA PRO A 32 -3.04 11.52 21.94
C PRO A 32 -1.55 11.15 22.08
N ASN A 33 -1.23 9.85 22.07
CA ASN A 33 0.11 9.33 22.30
C ASN A 33 0.79 8.76 21.04
N THR A 34 0.07 8.67 19.92
CA THR A 34 0.59 8.03 18.69
C THR A 34 0.18 8.79 17.45
N ASN A 35 1.14 9.01 16.56
CA ASN A 35 0.90 9.55 15.22
C ASN A 35 0.74 8.37 14.26
N ALA A 36 -0.45 8.18 13.73
CA ALA A 36 -0.70 7.06 12.84
C ALA A 36 -1.67 7.44 11.72
N ILE A 37 -1.49 6.80 10.57
CA ILE A 37 -2.40 6.87 9.43
C ILE A 37 -2.76 5.46 8.97
N SER A 38 -3.92 5.33 8.33
CA SER A 38 -4.23 4.19 7.50
C SER A 38 -4.25 4.58 6.03
N ILE A 39 -3.72 3.71 5.19
CA ILE A 39 -3.70 3.83 3.73
C ILE A 39 -4.57 2.71 3.17
N LYS A 40 -5.52 3.06 2.32
CA LYS A 40 -6.41 2.11 1.67
C LYS A 40 -6.23 2.17 0.17
N LEU A 41 -5.95 1.00 -0.41
CA LEU A 41 -5.72 0.82 -1.83
C LEU A 41 -6.73 -0.20 -2.38
N PRO A 42 -7.58 0.19 -3.34
CA PRO A 42 -8.60 -0.70 -3.89
C PRO A 42 -7.98 -1.75 -4.82
N THR A 43 -8.45 -2.99 -4.71
CA THR A 43 -8.14 -4.08 -5.64
C THR A 43 -9.43 -4.53 -6.33
N SER A 44 -9.32 -5.43 -7.32
CA SER A 44 -10.51 -6.05 -7.96
C SER A 44 -11.37 -6.87 -6.98
N GLU A 45 -10.78 -7.34 -5.87
CA GLU A 45 -11.43 -8.23 -4.91
C GLU A 45 -11.82 -7.52 -3.60
N GLY A 46 -11.46 -6.25 -3.41
CA GLY A 46 -11.76 -5.51 -2.20
C GLY A 46 -10.86 -4.32 -1.97
N VAL A 47 -10.46 -4.11 -0.72
CA VAL A 47 -9.59 -3.00 -0.31
C VAL A 47 -8.49 -3.54 0.58
N ILE A 48 -7.24 -3.28 0.20
CA ILE A 48 -6.09 -3.48 1.08
C ILE A 48 -6.02 -2.27 2.01
N GLN A 49 -5.95 -2.52 3.31
CA GLN A 49 -5.78 -1.48 4.32
C GLN A 49 -4.51 -1.74 5.12
N ASP A 50 -3.57 -0.80 5.03
CA ASP A 50 -2.31 -0.83 5.74
C ASP A 50 -2.22 0.38 6.69
N TYR A 51 -1.37 0.27 7.71
CA TYR A 51 -1.19 1.31 8.72
C TYR A 51 0.27 1.71 8.81
N ILE A 52 0.52 3.01 8.96
CA ILE A 52 1.83 3.57 9.28
C ILE A 52 1.72 4.30 10.61
N GLU A 53 2.54 3.91 11.58
CA GLU A 53 2.68 4.59 12.86
C GLU A 53 4.08 5.22 12.95
N ALA A 54 4.15 6.52 13.21
CA ALA A 54 5.40 7.23 13.45
C ALA A 54 5.75 7.17 14.94
N THR A 55 6.85 6.49 15.24
CA THR A 55 7.36 6.22 16.59
C THR A 55 8.67 6.98 16.82
N SER A 56 8.79 7.71 17.93
CA SER A 56 10.05 8.36 18.31
C SER A 56 10.95 7.37 19.06
N GLN A 57 12.22 7.32 18.69
CA GLN A 57 13.25 6.59 19.46
C GLN A 57 13.93 7.48 20.51
N GLU A 58 14.63 6.86 21.46
CA GLU A 58 15.37 7.53 22.55
C GLU A 58 16.40 8.58 22.06
N ASN A 59 16.83 8.51 20.80
CA ASN A 59 17.77 9.44 20.18
C ASN A 59 17.08 10.57 19.36
N GLY A 60 15.76 10.70 19.43
CA GLY A 60 14.98 11.69 18.68
C GLY A 60 14.77 11.37 17.20
N LYS A 61 15.26 10.23 16.69
CA LYS A 61 14.94 9.76 15.33
C LYS A 61 13.54 9.17 15.30
N ILE A 62 12.81 9.47 14.23
CA ILE A 62 11.49 8.89 13.96
C ILE A 62 11.69 7.59 13.18
N LYS A 63 11.00 6.52 13.59
CA LYS A 63 10.83 5.28 12.82
C LYS A 63 9.37 5.08 12.47
N TYR A 64 9.14 4.48 11.31
CA TYR A 64 7.82 4.22 10.77
C TYR A 64 7.51 2.73 10.88
N LEU A 65 6.56 2.38 11.75
CA LEU A 65 6.06 1.02 11.87
C LEU A 65 4.94 0.82 10.86
N VAL A 66 5.16 -0.08 9.90
CA VAL A 66 4.15 -0.53 8.95
C VAL A 66 3.50 -1.80 9.45
N ARG A 67 2.16 -1.79 9.48
CA ARG A 67 1.33 -2.98 9.69
C ARG A 67 0.49 -3.20 8.44
N SER A 68 0.82 -4.24 7.67
CA SER A 68 0.14 -4.51 6.41
C SER A 68 -0.86 -5.66 6.53
N LYS A 69 -1.99 -5.54 5.84
CA LYS A 69 -2.96 -6.65 5.68
C LYS A 69 -2.79 -7.40 4.36
N ALA A 70 -2.10 -6.82 3.38
CA ALA A 70 -1.89 -7.43 2.06
C ALA A 70 -0.96 -8.65 2.12
N PHE A 71 -0.03 -8.64 3.07
CA PHE A 71 0.84 -9.75 3.36
C PHE A 71 0.71 -10.14 4.81
N ASP A 72 0.79 -11.44 5.09
CA ASP A 72 0.87 -12.00 6.45
C ASP A 72 2.24 -11.70 7.12
N PHE A 73 2.85 -10.56 6.80
CA PHE A 73 4.08 -10.11 7.43
C PHE A 73 3.76 -9.29 8.68
N LYS A 74 4.41 -9.70 9.78
CA LYS A 74 4.51 -8.95 11.03
C LYS A 74 4.94 -7.50 10.79
N ASP A 75 4.45 -6.63 11.67
CA ASP A 75 5.03 -5.34 12.06
C ASP A 75 6.48 -5.14 11.58
N LYS A 76 6.68 -4.21 10.64
CA LYS A 76 7.99 -3.90 10.07
C LYS A 76 8.33 -2.43 10.29
N TYR A 77 9.52 -2.16 10.81
CA TYR A 77 10.03 -0.81 11.02
C TYR A 77 10.87 -0.33 9.84
N PHE A 78 10.71 0.94 9.51
CA PHE A 78 11.48 1.67 8.51
C PHE A 78 12.08 2.93 9.14
N ASP A 79 13.28 3.28 8.72
CA ASP A 79 13.94 4.52 9.16
C ASP A 79 13.47 5.74 8.33
N ASP A 80 12.78 5.50 7.22
CA ASP A 80 12.34 6.51 6.26
C ASP A 80 10.88 6.28 5.84
N LEU A 81 10.13 7.37 5.69
CA LEU A 81 8.71 7.32 5.32
C LEU A 81 8.52 6.91 3.86
N GLU A 82 9.38 7.36 2.97
CA GLU A 82 9.32 7.03 1.55
C GLU A 82 9.53 5.52 1.35
N GLU A 83 10.48 4.92 2.06
CA GLU A 83 10.68 3.47 2.05
C GLU A 83 9.47 2.71 2.61
N ALA A 84 8.88 3.19 3.72
CA ALA A 84 7.67 2.60 4.29
C ALA A 84 6.49 2.61 3.30
N VAL A 85 6.25 3.74 2.64
CA VAL A 85 5.18 3.88 1.63
C VAL A 85 5.47 3.05 0.39
N LYS A 86 6.71 3.05 -0.12
CA LYS A 86 7.12 2.20 -1.25
C LYS A 86 6.92 0.72 -0.94
N ASN A 87 7.15 0.29 0.29
CA ASN A 87 6.92 -1.10 0.68
C ASN A 87 5.43 -1.47 0.63
N ILE A 88 4.54 -0.58 1.10
CA ILE A 88 3.08 -0.75 0.98
C ILE A 88 2.66 -0.81 -0.50
N VAL A 89 3.17 0.08 -1.33
CA VAL A 89 2.83 0.10 -2.76
C VAL A 89 3.36 -1.14 -3.48
N ALA A 90 4.56 -1.60 -3.15
CA ALA A 90 5.11 -2.83 -3.71
C ALA A 90 4.23 -4.04 -3.33
N ALA A 91 3.79 -4.11 -2.07
CA ALA A 91 2.87 -5.13 -1.62
C ALA A 91 1.56 -5.10 -2.42
N TYR A 92 0.96 -3.92 -2.55
CA TYR A 92 -0.26 -3.72 -3.35
C TYR A 92 -0.12 -4.19 -4.81
N ILE A 93 0.98 -3.83 -5.48
CA ILE A 93 1.24 -4.22 -6.87
C ILE A 93 1.37 -5.75 -6.99
N ILE A 94 2.08 -6.40 -6.05
CA ILE A 94 2.23 -7.86 -6.07
C ILE A 94 0.87 -8.53 -5.92
N THR A 95 -0.02 -8.05 -5.04
CA THR A 95 -1.37 -8.60 -4.90
C THR A 95 -2.16 -8.49 -6.21
N ILE A 96 -2.13 -7.33 -6.88
CA ILE A 96 -2.79 -7.17 -8.19
C ILE A 96 -2.25 -8.17 -9.20
N LEU A 97 -0.93 -8.32 -9.30
CA LEU A 97 -0.29 -9.23 -10.25
C LEU A 97 -0.64 -10.70 -9.96
N MET A 98 -0.74 -11.08 -8.69
CA MET A 98 -1.19 -12.42 -8.29
C MET A 98 -2.63 -12.69 -8.72
N ASN A 99 -3.53 -11.72 -8.52
CA ASN A 99 -4.93 -11.84 -8.93
C ASN A 99 -5.08 -11.86 -10.47
N MET A 100 -4.34 -11.01 -11.19
CA MET A 100 -4.30 -11.06 -12.65
C MET A 100 -3.81 -12.43 -13.16
N LYS A 101 -2.81 -13.02 -12.49
CA LYS A 101 -2.30 -14.34 -12.85
C LYS A 101 -3.34 -15.45 -12.63
N SER A 102 -4.16 -15.39 -11.58
CA SER A 102 -5.26 -16.36 -11.40
C SER A 102 -6.35 -16.19 -12.46
N GLU A 103 -6.71 -14.96 -12.80
CA GLU A 103 -7.70 -14.66 -13.84
C GLU A 103 -7.24 -15.14 -15.23
N ILE A 104 -5.97 -14.87 -15.60
CA ILE A 104 -5.40 -15.36 -16.87
C ILE A 104 -5.51 -16.89 -16.96
N ARG A 105 -5.16 -17.61 -15.89
CA ARG A 105 -5.25 -19.08 -15.85
C ARG A 105 -6.68 -19.58 -15.99
N LEU A 106 -7.66 -18.87 -15.42
CA LEU A 106 -9.08 -19.21 -15.57
C LEU A 106 -9.52 -19.08 -17.03
N VAL A 107 -9.14 -17.97 -17.67
CA VAL A 107 -9.48 -17.69 -19.07
C VAL A 107 -8.83 -18.69 -20.03
N GLU A 108 -7.59 -19.12 -19.77
CA GLU A 108 -6.93 -20.21 -20.51
C GLU A 108 -7.68 -21.54 -20.36
N LYS A 109 -8.14 -21.90 -19.15
CA LYS A 109 -8.97 -23.10 -18.92
C LYS A 109 -10.32 -23.05 -19.64
N LEU A 110 -10.83 -21.85 -19.92
CA LEU A 110 -12.04 -21.63 -20.71
C LEU A 110 -11.78 -21.64 -22.24
N GLY A 111 -10.57 -21.97 -22.67
CA GLY A 111 -10.23 -22.20 -24.08
C GLY A 111 -9.78 -20.96 -24.85
N ARG A 112 -9.46 -19.86 -24.17
CA ARG A 112 -8.85 -18.69 -24.82
C ARG A 112 -7.34 -18.89 -24.96
N THR A 113 -6.81 -18.50 -26.12
CA THR A 113 -5.37 -18.56 -26.39
C THR A 113 -4.64 -17.38 -25.75
N SER A 114 -3.34 -17.54 -25.48
CA SER A 114 -2.52 -16.45 -24.94
C SER A 114 -2.49 -15.22 -25.87
N ALA A 115 -2.65 -15.38 -27.19
CA ALA A 115 -2.75 -14.28 -28.13
C ALA A 115 -4.03 -13.45 -27.94
N GLN A 116 -5.17 -14.10 -27.70
CA GLN A 116 -6.45 -13.42 -27.41
C GLN A 116 -6.39 -12.68 -26.07
N ILE A 117 -5.75 -13.27 -25.07
CA ILE A 117 -5.57 -12.65 -23.74
C ILE A 117 -4.67 -11.41 -23.85
N LYS A 118 -3.54 -11.49 -24.56
CA LYS A 118 -2.63 -10.35 -24.78
C LYS A 118 -3.32 -9.20 -25.52
N HIS A 119 -4.07 -9.52 -26.58
CA HIS A 119 -4.85 -8.52 -27.32
C HIS A 119 -5.82 -7.75 -26.41
N TYR A 120 -6.49 -8.43 -25.48
CA TYR A 120 -7.42 -7.80 -24.54
C TYR A 120 -6.72 -6.95 -23.46
N LEU A 121 -5.55 -7.39 -22.98
CA LEU A 121 -4.78 -6.68 -21.95
C LEU A 121 -3.91 -5.54 -22.51
N CYS A 122 -3.92 -5.32 -23.83
CA CYS A 122 -3.00 -4.40 -24.52
C CYS A 122 -1.52 -4.68 -24.19
N LEU A 123 -1.16 -5.97 -24.04
CA LEU A 123 0.19 -6.46 -23.76
C LEU A 123 0.90 -6.99 -25.01
#